data_AF-A0A1C6V5T8-F1
#
_entry.id   AF-A0A1C6V5T8-F1
#
_cell.length_a   1.000
_cell.length_b   1.000
_cell.length_c   1.000
_cell.angle_alpha   90.00
_cell.angle_beta   90.00
_cell.angle_gamma   90.00
#
_symmetry.space_group_name_H-M   'P 1'
#
loop_
_entity.id
_entity.type
_entity.pdbx_description
1 polymer ?
#
loop_
_entity_poly.entity_id
_entity_poly.type
_entity_poly.pdbx_seq_one_letter_code
_entity_poly.pdbx_strand_id
1 'polypeptide(L)'
;MNDPHWIIHLPTTLTRVDEVAALAMALRRSLGHVLAIDFGEATLSEEDRQFLRTRVWCDHPMPGGGRCARRSDHLGGCSEAADVVDDSARQAPEG
;
A
#
# COMPACT_ATOMS: atom_id res chain seq x y z
N MET A 1 -19.62 20.79 -9.20
CA MET A 1 -19.05 19.62 -9.90
C MET A 1 -17.81 19.25 -9.12
N ASN A 2 -17.58 17.97 -8.81
CA ASN A 2 -16.30 17.57 -8.25
C ASN A 2 -15.25 17.79 -9.34
N ASP A 3 -14.13 18.42 -9.00
CA ASP A 3 -13.04 18.59 -9.96
C ASP A 3 -12.54 17.21 -10.43
N PRO A 4 -12.12 17.07 -11.70
CA PRO A 4 -11.69 15.78 -12.21
C PRO A 4 -10.44 15.29 -11.47
N HIS A 5 -10.49 14.08 -10.93
CA HIS A 5 -9.35 13.38 -10.34
C HIS A 5 -8.75 12.41 -11.36
N TRP A 6 -7.42 12.40 -11.47
CA TRP A 6 -6.68 11.57 -12.42
C TRP A 6 -5.93 10.45 -11.70
N ILE A 7 -5.81 9.28 -12.34
CA ILE A 7 -5.16 8.09 -11.81
C ILE A 7 -3.94 7.75 -12.66
N ILE A 8 -2.81 7.45 -12.02
CA ILE A 8 -1.60 6.96 -12.68
C ILE A 8 -1.56 5.43 -12.51
N HIS A 9 -1.48 4.72 -13.64
CA HIS A 9 -1.22 3.28 -13.65
C HIS A 9 0.26 3.03 -13.92
N LEU A 10 0.94 2.34 -13.00
CA LEU A 10 2.35 1.99 -13.12
C LEU A 10 2.47 0.46 -13.19
N PRO A 11 2.67 -0.11 -14.39
CA PRO A 11 2.92 -1.55 -14.55
C PRO A 11 4.22 -1.95 -13.85
N THR A 12 4.27 -3.18 -13.34
CA THR A 12 5.47 -3.75 -12.71
C THR A 12 5.70 -5.15 -13.25
N THR A 13 6.95 -5.64 -13.21
CA THR A 13 7.28 -7.02 -13.60
C THR A 13 7.03 -8.04 -12.48
N LEU A 14 6.54 -7.60 -11.32
CA LEU A 14 6.31 -8.45 -10.16
C LEU A 14 5.06 -9.29 -10.39
N THR A 15 5.18 -10.60 -10.16
CA THR A 15 4.11 -11.57 -10.44
C THR A 15 3.35 -12.00 -9.20
N ARG A 16 3.72 -11.49 -8.02
CA ARG A 16 3.11 -11.82 -6.74
C ARG A 16 2.53 -10.59 -6.04
N VAL A 17 1.31 -10.73 -5.53
CA VAL A 17 0.57 -9.61 -4.89
C VAL A 17 1.26 -9.07 -3.64
N ASP A 18 1.92 -9.92 -2.87
CA ASP A 18 2.67 -9.54 -1.66
C ASP A 18 3.90 -8.69 -2.00
N GLU A 19 4.60 -9.00 -3.10
CA GLU A 19 5.73 -8.22 -3.61
C GLU A 19 5.28 -6.85 -4.14
N VAL A 20 4.20 -6.80 -4.92
CA VAL A 20 3.63 -5.54 -5.43
C VAL A 20 3.17 -4.66 -4.27
N ALA A 21 2.52 -5.23 -3.26
CA ALA A 21 2.11 -4.48 -2.08
C ALA A 21 3.32 -4.02 -1.23
N ALA A 22 4.44 -4.76 -1.22
CA ALA A 22 5.68 -4.30 -0.57
C ALA A 22 6.31 -3.13 -1.34
N LEU A 23 6.27 -3.15 -2.67
CA LEU A 23 6.67 -2.01 -3.49
C LEU A 23 5.80 -0.78 -3.22
N ALA A 24 4.48 -0.93 -3.09
CA ALA A 24 3.58 0.17 -2.76
C ALA A 24 3.93 0.82 -1.39
N MET A 25 4.32 0.01 -0.40
CA MET A 25 4.83 0.51 0.89
C MET A 25 6.12 1.32 0.73
N ALA A 26 7.07 0.83 -0.07
CA ALA A 26 8.32 1.52 -0.35
C ALA A 26 8.09 2.85 -1.08
N LEU A 27 7.16 2.88 -2.04
CA LEU A 27 6.75 4.09 -2.74
C LEU A 27 6.12 5.10 -1.78
N ARG A 28 5.18 4.68 -0.92
CA ARG A 28 4.59 5.56 0.10
C ARG A 28 5.66 6.19 1.00
N ARG A 29 6.62 5.39 1.47
CA ARG A 29 7.71 5.88 2.32
C ARG A 29 8.61 6.88 1.59
N SER A 30 8.93 6.62 0.32
CA SER A 30 9.84 7.46 -0.46
C SER A 30 9.18 8.75 -0.95
N LEU A 31 7.90 8.67 -1.31
CA LEU A 31 7.11 9.76 -1.90
C LEU A 31 6.17 10.44 -0.91
N GLY A 32 6.34 10.21 0.41
CA GLY A 32 5.51 10.84 1.44
C GLY A 32 5.56 12.38 1.45
N HIS A 33 6.54 12.98 0.76
CA HIS A 33 6.64 14.42 0.54
C HIS A 33 5.77 14.93 -0.63
N VAL A 34 5.24 14.05 -1.48
CA VAL A 34 4.42 14.40 -2.64
C VAL A 34 2.95 14.39 -2.24
N LEU A 35 2.43 15.55 -1.83
CA LEU A 35 1.06 15.70 -1.32
C LEU A 35 -0.04 15.52 -2.38
N ALA A 36 0.33 15.43 -3.67
CA ALA A 36 -0.60 15.16 -4.76
C ALA A 36 -1.00 13.67 -4.87
N ILE A 37 -0.36 12.77 -4.13
CA ILE A 37 -0.62 11.33 -4.16
C ILE A 37 -1.22 10.91 -2.83
N ASP A 38 -2.48 10.44 -2.86
CA ASP A 38 -3.09 9.77 -1.73
C ASP A 38 -2.76 8.28 -1.76
N PHE A 39 -1.73 7.89 -1.00
CA PHE A 39 -1.37 6.49 -0.88
C PHE A 39 -2.42 5.68 -0.10
N GLY A 40 -3.24 6.26 0.78
CA GLY A 40 -4.27 5.51 1.51
C GLY A 40 -5.29 4.84 0.58
N GLU A 41 -5.55 5.50 -0.54
CA GLU A 41 -6.48 5.01 -1.57
C GLU A 41 -5.79 4.19 -2.69
N ALA A 42 -4.51 3.84 -2.56
CA ALA A 42 -3.84 3.09 -3.63
C ALA A 42 -4.35 1.65 -3.73
N THR A 43 -4.56 1.23 -4.98
CA THR A 43 -5.10 -0.08 -5.34
C THR A 43 -4.15 -0.82 -6.27
N LEU A 44 -4.11 -2.15 -6.14
CA LEU A 44 -3.43 -3.07 -7.05
C LEU A 44 -4.44 -3.75 -7.95
N SER A 45 -4.01 -4.13 -9.14
CA SER A 45 -4.79 -4.94 -10.06
C SER A 45 -3.84 -5.78 -10.91
N GLU A 46 -4.26 -6.97 -11.32
CA GLU A 46 -3.59 -7.68 -12.41
C GLU A 46 -3.68 -6.84 -13.69
N GLU A 47 -2.65 -6.89 -14.54
CA GLU A 47 -2.57 -6.09 -15.77
C GLU A 47 -3.75 -6.36 -16.71
N ASP A 48 -4.15 -7.63 -16.83
CA ASP A 48 -5.29 -8.06 -17.65
C ASP A 48 -6.65 -7.86 -16.96
N ARG A 49 -6.67 -7.45 -15.68
CA ARG A 49 -7.88 -7.30 -14.86
C ARG A 49 -7.89 -6.01 -14.05
N GLN A 50 -7.60 -4.88 -14.70
CA GLN A 50 -7.51 -3.55 -14.06
C GLN A 50 -8.80 -3.05 -13.39
N PHE A 51 -9.95 -3.66 -13.71
CA PHE A 51 -11.22 -3.39 -13.04
C PHE A 51 -11.32 -4.04 -11.65
N LEU A 52 -10.50 -5.06 -11.36
CA LEU A 52 -10.41 -5.70 -10.06
C LEU A 52 -9.33 -4.98 -9.24
N ARG A 53 -9.78 -4.07 -8.38
CA ARG A 53 -8.91 -3.24 -7.54
C ARG A 53 -8.84 -3.80 -6.12
N THR A 54 -7.69 -4.34 -5.76
CA THR A 54 -7.37 -4.77 -4.39
C THR A 54 -6.76 -3.59 -3.65
N ARG A 55 -7.33 -3.21 -2.49
CA ARG A 55 -6.70 -2.19 -1.64
C ARG A 55 -5.39 -2.72 -1.06
N VAL A 56 -4.41 -1.82 -0.91
CA VAL A 56 -3.13 -2.15 -0.26
C VAL A 56 -3.22 -1.96 1.25
N TRP A 57 -3.91 -0.92 1.69
CA TRP A 57 -4.08 -0.55 3.10
C TRP A 57 -5.51 -0.78 3.58
N CYS A 58 -5.65 -1.03 4.88
CA CYS A 58 -6.95 -1.07 5.54
C CYS A 58 -7.64 0.30 5.41
N ASP A 59 -6.89 1.37 5.65
CA ASP A 59 -7.32 2.75 5.46
C ASP A 59 -8.56 3.16 6.28
N HIS A 60 -8.88 2.37 7.33
CA HIS A 60 -10.00 2.66 8.21
C HIS A 60 -9.81 4.01 8.91
N PRO A 61 -10.81 4.90 8.90
CA PRO A 61 -10.75 6.17 9.64
C PRO A 61 -10.59 5.92 11.13
N MET A 62 -9.63 6.58 11.77
CA MET A 62 -9.37 6.44 13.19
C MET A 62 -9.95 7.61 14.00
N PRO A 63 -10.31 7.39 15.29
CA PRO A 63 -10.89 8.45 16.13
C PRO A 63 -10.00 9.70 16.29
N GLY A 64 -8.69 9.57 16.09
CA GLY A 64 -7.72 10.67 16.14
C GLY A 64 -7.60 11.50 14.87
N GLY A 65 -8.37 11.20 13.82
CA GLY A 65 -8.31 11.90 12.53
C GLY A 65 -7.28 11.34 11.53
N GLY A 66 -6.52 10.31 11.92
CA GLY A 66 -5.67 9.53 11.03
C GLY A 66 -6.40 8.37 10.36
N ARG A 67 -5.65 7.56 9.62
CA ARG A 67 -6.12 6.32 9.00
C ARG A 67 -5.23 5.15 9.38
N CYS A 68 -5.81 3.95 9.40
CA CYS A 68 -5.06 2.72 9.65
C CYS A 68 -3.95 2.55 8.62
N ALA A 69 -2.70 2.45 9.08
CA ALA A 69 -1.52 2.28 8.25
C ALA A 69 -1.17 0.81 7.96
N ARG A 70 -1.96 -0.14 8.48
CA ARG A 70 -1.78 -1.58 8.26
C ARG A 70 -2.27 -2.01 6.87
N ARG A 71 -1.80 -3.17 6.42
CA ARG A 71 -2.26 -3.79 5.16
C ARG A 71 -3.76 -4.08 5.20
N SER A 72 -4.38 -4.11 4.03
CA SER A 72 -5.74 -4.68 3.90
C SER A 72 -5.75 -6.11 4.45
N ASP A 73 -6.84 -6.48 5.11
CA ASP A 73 -7.03 -7.79 5.75
C ASP A 73 -6.05 -8.13 6.89
N HIS A 74 -5.45 -7.12 7.53
CA HIS A 74 -4.61 -7.35 8.71
C HIS A 74 -5.40 -7.99 9.86
N LEU A 75 -4.72 -8.83 10.64
CA LEU A 75 -5.26 -9.37 11.88
C LEU A 75 -5.12 -8.34 13.03
N GLY A 76 -6.00 -8.44 14.03
CA GLY A 76 -6.01 -7.52 15.18
C GLY A 76 -6.61 -6.14 14.89
N GLY A 77 -6.51 -5.22 15.85
CA GLY A 77 -7.10 -3.87 15.74
C GLY A 77 -6.40 -2.97 14.73
N CYS A 78 -7.11 -1.93 14.26
CA CYS A 78 -6.53 -0.88 13.42
C CYS A 78 -5.47 -0.08 14.19
N SER A 79 -4.45 0.41 13.49
CA SER A 79 -3.33 1.16 14.06
C SER A 79 -2.81 2.19 13.05
N GLU A 80 -2.41 3.37 13.53
CA GLU A 80 -1.73 4.39 12.71
C GLU A 80 -0.24 4.04 12.46
N ALA A 81 0.32 3.12 13.25
CA ALA A 81 1.64 2.56 12.99
C ALA A 81 1.52 1.41 12.00
N ALA A 82 2.22 1.51 10.86
CA ALA A 82 2.38 0.38 9.95
C ALA A 82 3.05 -0.77 10.70
N ASP A 83 2.52 -1.99 10.55
CA ASP A 83 3.16 -3.16 11.13
C ASP A 83 4.61 -3.20 10.67
N VAL A 84 5.53 -3.26 11.62
CA VAL A 84 6.94 -3.55 11.33
C VAL A 84 6.90 -4.95 10.75
N VAL A 85 7.02 -5.05 9.43
CA VAL A 85 7.24 -6.34 8.77
C VAL A 85 8.51 -6.89 9.42
N ASP A 86 8.37 -8.01 10.12
CA ASP A 86 9.50 -8.71 10.72
C ASP A 86 10.47 -9.09 9.58
N ASP A 87 11.56 -8.32 9.45
CA ASP A 87 12.61 -8.51 8.44
C ASP A 87 13.54 -9.69 8.80
N SER A 88 13.15 -10.52 9.78
CA SER A 88 13.91 -11.70 10.22
C SER A 88 14.12 -12.75 9.13
N ALA A 89 13.46 -12.64 7.97
CA ALA A 89 13.65 -13.54 6.83
C ALA A 89 14.73 -13.07 5.83
N ARG A 90 15.36 -11.89 6.01
CA ARG A 90 16.36 -11.36 5.05
C ARG A 90 17.83 -11.59 5.43
N GLN A 91 18.12 -12.23 6.57
CA GLN A 91 19.47 -12.77 6.83
C GLN A 91 19.62 -14.16 6.19
N ALA A 92 19.99 -14.19 4.90
CA ALA A 92 20.78 -15.31 4.38
C ALA A 92 22.26 -15.09 4.77
N PRO A 93 23.00 -16.14 5.15
CA PRO A 93 24.42 -16.00 5.48
C PRO A 93 25.22 -15.74 4.20
N GLU A 94 26.09 -14.73 4.23
CA GLU A 94 27.19 -14.64 3.28
C GLU A 94 28.13 -15.83 3.52
N GLY A 95 28.32 -16.66 2.49
CA GLY A 95 29.23 -17.79 2.47
C GLY A 95 29.82 -17.95 1.08
#